data_AF-W1YQ70-F1
#
_entry.id   AF-W1YQ70-F1
#
_cell.length_a   1.000
_cell.length_b   1.000
_cell.length_c   1.000
_cell.angle_alpha   90.00
_cell.angle_beta   90.00
_cell.angle_gamma   90.00
#
_symmetry.space_group_name_H-M   'P 1'
#
loop_
_entity.id
_entity.type
_entity.pdbx_description
1 polymer ?
#
loop_
_entity_poly.entity_id
_entity_poly.type
_entity_poly.pdbx_seq_one_letter_code
_entity_poly.pdbx_strand_id
1 'polypeptide(L)'
;KEGAFTKIYASAFMFDDKGVAVWPAQAINYTNKTQFLFRIQKGILDINDTGVNDYVKPEDQRVPFRNMIYIGDSDTDIPCMSLVNANGGHSIGVYDPIKKDKDKVYKMMRHHRIRYYAPADYTNGSKLDTLVKQIIRKTAAYEVLEGEYIHCKHEAEE
;
A
#
# COMPACT_ATOMS: atom_id res chain seq x y z
N LYS A 1 -2.28 -19.98 -9.61
CA LYS A 1 -1.80 -19.39 -10.87
C LYS A 1 -0.69 -18.41 -10.52
N GLU A 2 0.53 -18.60 -11.02
CA GLU A 2 1.56 -17.56 -10.94
C GLU A 2 1.02 -16.26 -11.56
N GLY A 3 1.26 -15.13 -10.89
CA GLY A 3 0.81 -13.80 -11.33
C GLY A 3 -0.64 -13.43 -11.01
N ALA A 4 -1.41 -14.27 -10.30
CA ALA A 4 -2.76 -13.91 -9.85
C ALA A 4 -2.74 -13.15 -8.51
N PHE A 5 -3.60 -12.13 -8.36
CA PHE A 5 -3.77 -11.42 -7.09
C PHE A 5 -4.32 -12.35 -6.00
N THR A 6 -3.69 -12.37 -4.82
CA THR A 6 -4.15 -13.16 -3.67
C THR A 6 -5.51 -12.70 -3.15
N LYS A 7 -5.77 -11.38 -3.18
CA LYS A 7 -7.04 -10.77 -2.77
C LYS A 7 -7.20 -9.42 -3.46
N ILE A 8 -8.42 -9.08 -3.85
CA ILE A 8 -8.78 -7.77 -4.38
C ILE A 8 -9.85 -7.18 -3.46
N TYR A 9 -9.62 -5.96 -2.98
CA TYR A 9 -10.61 -5.17 -2.26
C TYR A 9 -11.09 -4.06 -3.19
N ALA A 10 -12.35 -4.09 -3.57
CA ALA A 10 -12.98 -3.09 -4.41
C ALA A 10 -14.37 -2.75 -3.87
N SER A 11 -14.86 -1.54 -4.18
CA SER A 11 -16.28 -1.27 -4.03
C SER A 11 -17.07 -2.24 -4.92
N ALA A 12 -18.19 -2.74 -4.40
CA ALA A 12 -18.97 -3.79 -5.06
C ALA A 12 -20.46 -3.41 -5.09
N PHE A 13 -21.14 -3.88 -6.13
CA PHE A 13 -22.59 -3.83 -6.24
C PHE A 13 -23.19 -5.20 -5.90
N MET A 14 -24.41 -5.18 -5.36
CA MET A 14 -25.27 -6.33 -5.22
C MET A 14 -25.99 -6.54 -6.54
N PHE A 15 -26.01 -7.78 -7.01
CA PHE A 15 -26.66 -8.16 -8.25
C PHE A 15 -27.86 -9.07 -7.96
N ASP A 16 -28.93 -8.95 -8.75
CA ASP A 16 -30.05 -9.88 -8.72
C ASP A 16 -29.71 -11.23 -9.39
N ASP A 17 -30.68 -12.13 -9.45
CA ASP A 17 -30.58 -13.45 -10.09
C ASP A 17 -30.31 -13.39 -11.60
N LYS A 18 -30.49 -12.22 -12.23
CA LYS A 18 -30.20 -11.95 -13.64
C LYS A 18 -28.87 -11.23 -13.86
N GLY A 19 -28.11 -10.98 -12.79
CA GLY A 19 -26.83 -10.28 -12.86
C GLY A 19 -26.97 -8.77 -13.09
N VAL A 20 -28.13 -8.19 -12.79
CA VAL A 20 -28.36 -6.73 -12.85
C VAL A 20 -28.01 -6.10 -11.50
N ALA A 21 -27.22 -5.03 -11.52
CA ALA A 21 -26.84 -4.31 -10.30
C ALA A 21 -28.08 -3.61 -9.71
N VAL A 22 -28.45 -3.95 -8.48
CA VAL A 22 -29.66 -3.45 -7.81
C VAL A 22 -29.36 -2.53 -6.62
N TRP A 23 -28.19 -2.65 -6.00
CA TRP A 23 -27.82 -1.85 -4.81
C TRP A 23 -26.30 -1.79 -4.60
N PRO A 24 -25.73 -0.76 -3.95
CA PRO A 24 -24.35 -0.82 -3.46
C PRO A 24 -24.20 -1.88 -2.34
N ALA A 25 -23.29 -2.84 -2.53
CA ALA A 25 -22.99 -3.87 -1.53
C ALA A 25 -21.85 -3.45 -0.59
N GLN A 26 -20.82 -2.80 -1.14
CA GLN A 26 -19.65 -2.37 -0.38
C GLN A 26 -19.09 -1.08 -0.95
N ALA A 27 -18.90 -0.06 -0.11
CA ALA A 27 -18.21 1.18 -0.46
C ALA A 27 -16.87 1.25 0.27
N ILE A 28 -15.78 1.29 -0.48
CA ILE A 28 -14.45 1.54 0.10
C ILE A 28 -14.25 3.05 0.25
N ASN A 29 -14.20 3.51 1.51
CA ASN A 29 -13.90 4.90 1.86
C ASN A 29 -12.48 5.04 2.43
N TYR A 30 -12.07 6.27 2.75
CA TYR A 30 -10.73 6.58 3.29
C TYR A 30 -10.42 5.84 4.60
N THR A 31 -11.43 5.59 5.44
CA THR A 31 -11.28 4.83 6.70
C THR A 31 -11.01 3.35 6.40
N ASN A 32 -11.78 2.74 5.50
CA ASN A 32 -11.65 1.33 5.15
C ASN A 32 -10.34 1.03 4.42
N LYS A 33 -9.85 1.96 3.57
CA LYS A 33 -8.53 1.83 2.91
C LYS A 33 -7.42 1.62 3.93
N THR A 34 -7.45 2.39 5.02
CA THR A 34 -6.45 2.27 6.09
C THR A 34 -6.52 0.90 6.78
N GLN A 35 -7.73 0.41 7.05
CA GLN A 35 -7.93 -0.93 7.61
C GLN A 35 -7.34 -2.03 6.71
N PHE A 36 -7.50 -1.91 5.38
CA PHE A 36 -6.94 -2.89 4.45
C PHE A 36 -5.40 -2.93 4.48
N LEU A 37 -4.72 -1.81 4.75
CA LEU A 37 -3.27 -1.82 4.92
C LEU A 37 -2.84 -2.63 6.15
N PHE A 38 -3.52 -2.46 7.29
CA PHE A 38 -3.26 -3.28 8.48
C PHE A 38 -3.59 -4.77 8.25
N ARG A 39 -4.65 -5.06 7.50
CA ARG A 39 -4.99 -6.44 7.09
C ARG A 39 -3.88 -7.08 6.27
N ILE A 40 -3.35 -6.37 5.27
CA ILE A 40 -2.23 -6.85 4.45
C ILE A 40 -0.99 -7.06 5.32
N GLN A 41 -0.71 -6.10 6.21
CA GLN A 41 0.45 -6.14 7.09
C GLN A 41 0.44 -7.37 8.00
N LYS A 42 -0.71 -7.68 8.59
CA LYS A 42 -0.91 -8.83 9.48
C LYS A 42 -1.17 -10.14 8.74
N GLY A 43 -1.52 -10.07 7.45
CA GLY A 43 -1.90 -11.24 6.64
C GLY A 43 -3.35 -11.72 6.82
N ILE A 44 -4.22 -10.89 7.41
CA ILE A 44 -5.61 -11.21 7.74
C ILE A 44 -6.51 -10.70 6.60
N LEU A 45 -6.72 -11.53 5.58
CA LEU A 45 -7.36 -11.10 4.32
C LEU A 45 -8.90 -11.18 4.32
N ASP A 46 -9.50 -11.82 5.32
CA ASP A 46 -10.96 -11.79 5.50
C ASP A 46 -11.35 -10.45 6.14
N ILE A 47 -12.37 -9.80 5.58
CA ILE A 47 -12.85 -8.48 6.02
C ILE A 47 -13.67 -8.60 7.31
N ASN A 48 -14.26 -9.78 7.56
CA ASN A 48 -15.06 -10.05 8.76
C ASN A 48 -14.21 -10.52 9.95
N ASP A 49 -12.93 -10.84 9.71
CA ASP A 49 -12.01 -11.27 10.76
C ASP A 49 -11.60 -10.08 11.64
N THR A 50 -11.89 -10.20 12.94
CA THR A 50 -11.61 -9.21 13.98
C THR A 50 -10.15 -9.22 14.43
N GLY A 51 -9.37 -10.25 14.10
CA GLY A 51 -7.96 -10.37 14.45
C GLY A 51 -7.08 -9.25 13.87
N VAL A 52 -7.60 -8.46 12.93
CA VAL A 52 -6.95 -7.20 12.50
C VAL A 52 -6.72 -6.24 13.66
N ASN A 53 -7.47 -6.36 14.76
CA ASN A 53 -7.30 -5.51 15.94
C ASN A 53 -6.21 -6.02 16.90
N ASP A 54 -5.78 -7.27 16.76
CA ASP A 54 -4.82 -7.88 17.67
C ASP A 54 -3.42 -7.31 17.48
N TYR A 55 -2.65 -7.19 18.55
CA TYR A 55 -1.27 -6.76 18.45
C TYR A 55 -0.41 -7.86 17.82
N VAL A 56 0.37 -7.50 16.80
CA VAL A 56 1.32 -8.40 16.13
C VAL A 56 2.70 -7.78 16.25
N LYS A 57 3.64 -8.52 16.84
CA LYS A 57 5.02 -8.05 17.01
C LYS A 57 5.64 -7.72 15.64
N PRO A 58 6.54 -6.73 15.54
CA PRO A 58 7.18 -6.36 14.27
C PRO A 58 7.79 -7.53 13.51
N GLU A 59 8.43 -8.47 14.21
CA GLU A 59 9.07 -9.68 13.66
C GLU A 59 8.07 -10.73 13.14
N ASP A 60 6.82 -10.73 13.64
CA ASP A 60 5.75 -11.65 13.24
C ASP A 60 4.85 -11.09 12.12
N GLN A 61 5.08 -9.86 11.68
CA GLN A 61 4.26 -9.22 10.66
C GLN A 61 4.53 -9.84 9.28
N ARG A 62 3.47 -10.28 8.61
CA ARG A 62 3.56 -10.87 7.26
C ARG A 62 4.16 -9.90 6.23
N VAL A 63 3.69 -8.65 6.22
CA VAL A 63 4.21 -7.59 5.32
C VAL A 63 4.37 -6.30 6.11
N PRO A 64 5.55 -6.04 6.69
CA PRO A 64 5.82 -4.79 7.39
C PRO A 64 5.53 -3.57 6.50
N PHE A 65 5.05 -2.45 7.08
CA PHE A 65 4.74 -1.23 6.32
C PHE A 65 5.94 -0.69 5.53
N ARG A 66 7.17 -0.88 6.03
CA ARG A 66 8.42 -0.52 5.34
C ARG A 66 8.59 -1.22 3.98
N ASN A 67 7.91 -2.35 3.78
CA ASN A 67 7.91 -3.12 2.55
C ASN A 67 6.74 -2.76 1.61
N MET A 68 5.92 -1.76 1.96
CA MET A 68 4.76 -1.36 1.17
C MET A 68 5.06 -0.19 0.23
N ILE A 69 4.55 -0.29 -0.99
CA ILE A 69 4.46 0.83 -1.94
C ILE A 69 2.99 1.21 -2.07
N TYR A 70 2.66 2.47 -1.78
CA TYR A 70 1.33 3.04 -1.98
C TYR A 70 1.35 3.98 -3.17
N ILE A 71 0.46 3.80 -4.12
CA ILE A 71 0.33 4.66 -5.32
C ILE A 71 -1.06 5.30 -5.29
N GLY A 72 -1.14 6.62 -5.33
CA GLY A 72 -2.41 7.35 -5.30
C GLY A 72 -2.32 8.75 -5.92
N ASP A 73 -3.45 9.29 -6.37
CA ASP A 73 -3.54 10.59 -7.06
C ASP A 73 -4.45 11.60 -6.33
N SER A 74 -5.19 11.13 -5.32
CA SER A 74 -6.29 11.86 -4.70
C SER A 74 -6.03 12.22 -3.24
N ASP A 75 -6.65 13.32 -2.80
CA ASP A 75 -6.64 13.75 -1.40
C ASP A 75 -7.26 12.68 -0.47
N THR A 76 -8.16 11.84 -0.99
CA THR A 76 -8.78 10.74 -0.20
C THR A 76 -7.77 9.69 0.24
N ASP A 77 -6.61 9.62 -0.41
CA ASP A 77 -5.54 8.67 -0.11
C ASP A 77 -4.51 9.24 0.87
N ILE A 78 -4.59 10.53 1.23
CA ILE A 78 -3.63 11.21 2.12
C ILE A 78 -3.44 10.45 3.44
N PRO A 79 -4.48 9.94 4.13
CA PRO A 79 -4.29 9.16 5.36
C PRO A 79 -3.44 7.91 5.14
N CYS A 80 -3.72 7.14 4.09
CA CYS A 80 -2.98 5.93 3.75
C CYS A 80 -1.54 6.24 3.32
N MET A 81 -1.36 7.25 2.46
CA MET A 81 -0.04 7.70 2.03
C MET A 81 0.81 8.19 3.21
N SER A 82 0.21 8.93 4.15
CA SER A 82 0.89 9.37 5.36
C SER A 82 1.28 8.20 6.25
N LEU A 83 0.38 7.25 6.45
CA LEU A 83 0.62 6.06 7.29
C LEU A 83 1.78 5.23 6.76
N VAL A 84 1.75 4.91 5.46
CA VAL A 84 2.81 4.11 4.81
C VAL A 84 4.15 4.85 4.89
N ASN A 85 4.17 6.15 4.59
CA ASN A 85 5.39 6.95 4.62
C ASN A 85 5.98 7.09 6.04
N ALA A 86 5.12 7.27 7.05
CA ALA A 86 5.54 7.39 8.46
C ALA A 86 6.14 6.08 9.01
N ASN A 87 5.71 4.92 8.50
CA ASN A 87 6.20 3.61 8.94
C ASN A 87 7.29 3.03 8.02
N GLY A 88 8.05 3.90 7.35
CA GLY A 88 9.22 3.53 6.53
C GLY A 88 8.92 3.04 5.12
N GLY A 89 7.64 2.94 4.74
CA GLY A 89 7.20 2.55 3.42
C GLY A 89 7.31 3.68 2.39
N HIS A 90 6.74 3.43 1.21
CA HIS A 90 6.96 4.28 0.03
C HIS A 90 5.66 4.74 -0.61
N SER A 91 5.29 6.00 -0.34
CA SER A 91 4.12 6.63 -0.96
C SER A 91 4.51 7.42 -2.21
N ILE A 92 3.85 7.12 -3.33
CA ILE A 92 4.06 7.71 -4.65
C ILE A 92 2.77 8.42 -5.09
N GLY A 93 2.85 9.74 -5.23
CA GLY A 93 1.79 10.54 -5.84
C GLY A 93 1.83 10.41 -7.37
N VAL A 94 0.73 10.03 -8.02
CA VAL A 94 0.65 10.01 -9.49
C VAL A 94 -0.18 11.16 -10.04
N TYR A 95 0.15 11.60 -11.25
CA TYR A 95 -0.56 12.69 -11.94
C TYR A 95 -0.78 12.36 -13.41
N ASP A 96 -1.78 13.00 -14.01
CA ASP A 96 -2.15 12.81 -15.42
C ASP A 96 -0.99 13.25 -16.34
N PRO A 97 -0.40 12.34 -17.14
CA PRO A 97 0.73 12.66 -18.01
C PRO A 97 0.36 13.57 -19.20
N ILE A 98 -0.91 13.60 -19.59
CA ILE A 98 -1.42 14.39 -20.72
C ILE A 98 -1.67 15.82 -20.24
N LYS A 99 -2.47 15.98 -19.17
CA LYS A 99 -2.78 17.30 -18.60
C LYS A 99 -1.58 17.94 -17.92
N LYS A 100 -0.64 17.12 -17.42
CA LYS A 100 0.57 17.53 -16.69
C LYS A 100 0.30 18.44 -15.49
N ASP A 101 -0.92 18.38 -14.94
CA ASP A 101 -1.28 19.06 -13.70
C ASP A 101 -0.54 18.38 -12.54
N LYS A 102 0.40 19.12 -11.94
CA LYS A 102 1.23 18.65 -10.83
C LYS A 102 0.90 19.35 -9.52
N ASP A 103 -0.09 20.23 -9.47
CA ASP A 103 -0.31 21.07 -8.30
C ASP A 103 -0.69 20.24 -7.08
N LYS A 104 -1.49 19.19 -7.29
CA LYS A 104 -1.86 18.23 -6.24
C LYS A 104 -0.65 17.49 -5.68
N VAL A 105 0.16 16.86 -6.55
CA VAL A 105 1.36 16.11 -6.09
C VAL A 105 2.40 17.03 -5.47
N TYR A 106 2.55 18.26 -5.95
CA TYR A 106 3.43 19.24 -5.33
C TYR A 106 2.95 19.66 -3.94
N LYS A 107 1.65 19.89 -3.76
CA LYS A 107 1.07 20.17 -2.43
C LYS A 107 1.28 18.99 -1.48
N MET A 108 1.01 17.77 -1.92
CA MET A 108 1.22 16.56 -1.12
C MET A 108 2.68 16.38 -0.72
N MET A 109 3.62 16.64 -1.64
CA MET A 109 5.06 16.56 -1.39
C MET A 109 5.51 17.61 -0.36
N ARG A 110 5.09 18.88 -0.53
CA ARG A 110 5.41 19.97 0.42
C ARG A 110 4.88 19.71 1.83
N HIS A 111 3.75 19.02 1.94
CA HIS A 111 3.14 18.65 3.21
C HIS A 111 3.69 17.32 3.78
N HIS A 112 4.78 16.79 3.20
CA HIS A 112 5.42 15.53 3.60
C HIS A 112 4.48 14.31 3.59
N ARG A 113 3.44 14.34 2.75
CA ARG A 113 2.43 13.27 2.64
C ARG A 113 2.85 12.14 1.71
N ILE A 114 3.70 12.45 0.74
CA ILE A 114 4.29 11.50 -0.21
C ILE A 114 5.81 11.66 -0.22
N ARG A 115 6.51 10.60 -0.63
CA ARG A 115 7.96 10.60 -0.77
C ARG A 115 8.42 10.86 -2.20
N TYR A 116 7.61 10.41 -3.17
CA TYR A 116 7.91 10.51 -4.58
C TYR A 116 6.66 10.92 -5.36
N TYR A 117 6.86 11.39 -6.58
CA TYR A 117 5.77 11.54 -7.55
C TYR A 117 6.23 11.20 -8.97
N ALA A 118 5.31 10.66 -9.77
CA ALA A 118 5.56 10.20 -11.13
C ALA A 118 4.32 10.39 -12.01
N PRO A 119 4.46 10.49 -13.34
CA PRO A 119 3.30 10.41 -14.23
C PRO A 119 2.59 9.06 -14.05
N ALA A 120 1.27 9.04 -14.23
CA ALA A 120 0.44 7.83 -14.24
C ALA A 120 0.66 6.99 -15.53
N ASP A 121 1.91 6.68 -15.83
CA ASP A 121 2.37 5.87 -16.95
C ASP A 121 2.97 4.57 -16.41
N TYR A 122 2.22 3.47 -16.57
CA TYR A 122 2.57 2.15 -16.04
C TYR A 122 3.31 1.26 -17.06
N THR A 123 3.77 1.84 -18.18
CA THR A 123 4.51 1.09 -19.21
C THR A 123 5.92 0.72 -18.74
N ASN A 124 6.46 -0.36 -19.32
CA ASN A 124 7.82 -0.80 -18.99
C ASN A 124 8.85 0.26 -19.39
N GLY A 125 9.78 0.60 -18.50
CA GLY A 125 10.78 1.63 -18.70
C GLY A 125 10.29 3.06 -18.41
N SER A 126 9.02 3.25 -18.06
CA SER A 126 8.52 4.55 -17.64
C SER A 126 9.19 5.02 -16.35
N LYS A 127 8.97 6.30 -16.01
CA LYS A 127 9.46 6.87 -14.75
C LYS A 127 8.87 6.15 -13.53
N LEU A 128 7.58 5.79 -13.57
CA LEU A 128 6.92 5.09 -12.46
C LEU A 128 7.42 3.66 -12.34
N ASP A 129 7.52 2.92 -13.45
CA ASP A 129 8.04 1.55 -13.48
C ASP A 129 9.47 1.48 -12.93
N THR A 130 10.35 2.37 -13.42
CA THR A 130 11.72 2.47 -12.94
C THR A 130 11.77 2.76 -11.44
N LEU A 131 10.97 3.71 -10.97
CA LEU A 131 10.90 4.08 -9.55
C LEU A 131 10.48 2.89 -8.67
N VAL A 132 9.41 2.19 -9.05
CA VAL A 132 8.91 1.01 -8.33
C VAL A 132 9.98 -0.07 -8.25
N LYS A 133 10.65 -0.39 -9.38
CA LYS A 133 11.75 -1.37 -9.41
C LYS A 133 12.91 -0.96 -8.50
N GLN A 134 13.26 0.32 -8.41
CA GLN A 134 14.30 0.78 -7.50
C GLN A 134 13.90 0.67 -6.03
N ILE A 135 12.63 0.96 -5.71
CA ILE A 135 12.11 0.75 -4.36
C ILE A 135 12.18 -0.72 -3.98
N ILE A 136 11.75 -1.64 -4.86
CA ILE A 136 11.83 -3.09 -4.61
C ILE A 136 13.27 -3.53 -4.34
N ARG A 137 14.24 -3.07 -5.14
CA ARG A 137 15.66 -3.38 -4.92
C ARG A 137 16.17 -2.87 -3.58
N LYS A 138 15.81 -1.64 -3.22
CA LYS A 138 16.14 -1.04 -1.93
C LYS A 138 15.53 -1.86 -0.78
N THR A 139 14.26 -2.24 -0.88
CA THR A 139 13.56 -3.05 0.12
C THR A 139 14.22 -4.42 0.25
N ALA A 140 14.55 -5.09 -0.86
CA ALA A 140 15.24 -6.37 -0.81
C ALA A 140 16.60 -6.28 -0.10
N ALA A 141 17.39 -5.24 -0.38
CA ALA A 141 18.65 -5.01 0.32
C ALA A 141 18.46 -4.69 1.82
N TYR A 142 17.41 -3.93 2.17
CA TYR A 142 17.09 -3.60 3.55
C TYR A 142 16.66 -4.83 4.37
N GLU A 143 15.85 -5.73 3.80
CA GLU A 143 15.39 -6.93 4.50
C GLU A 143 16.53 -7.92 4.82
N VAL A 144 17.62 -7.90 4.04
CA VAL A 144 18.84 -8.65 4.40
C VAL A 144 19.44 -8.12 5.71
N LEU A 145 19.49 -6.80 5.88
CA LEU A 145 19.99 -6.17 7.10
C LEU A 145 19.04 -6.38 8.29
N GLU A 146 17.73 -6.32 8.04
CA GLU A 146 16.74 -6.58 9.09
C GLU A 146 16.82 -8.03 9.59
N GLY A 147 17.04 -8.99 8.69
CA GLY A 147 17.26 -10.40 9.07
C GLY A 147 18.46 -10.57 10.00
N GLU A 148 19.57 -9.90 9.71
CA GLU A 148 20.76 -9.88 10.58
C GLU A 148 20.45 -9.26 11.95
N TYR A 149 19.72 -8.13 11.97
CA TYR A 149 19.30 -7.49 13.21
C TYR A 149 18.46 -8.43 14.09
N ILE A 150 17.48 -9.13 13.51
CA ILE A 150 16.63 -10.08 14.23
C ILE A 150 17.47 -11.21 14.82
N HIS A 151 18.43 -11.75 14.05
CA HIS A 151 19.35 -12.77 14.53
C HIS A 151 20.18 -12.29 15.73
N CYS A 152 20.86 -11.14 15.61
CA CYS A 152 21.65 -10.57 16.71
C CYS A 152 20.81 -10.25 17.95
N LYS A 153 19.57 -9.79 17.75
CA LYS A 153 18.65 -9.50 18.86
C LYS A 153 18.28 -10.77 19.62
N HIS A 154 17.94 -11.85 18.91
CA HIS A 154 17.62 -13.13 19.56
C HIS A 154 18.84 -13.69 20.31
N GLU A 155 20.04 -13.65 19.73
CA GLU A 155 21.28 -14.09 20.40
C GLU A 155 21.57 -13.30 21.69
N ALA A 156 21.25 -12.01 21.73
CA ALA A 156 21.45 -11.16 22.91
C ALA A 156 20.39 -11.34 24.01
N GLU A 157 19.24 -11.94 23.70
CA GLU A 157 18.13 -12.18 24.64
C GLU A 157 18.14 -13.60 25.24
N GLU A 158 18.99 -14.51 24.74
CA GLU A 158 19.30 -15.85 25.29
C GLU A 158 20.31 -15.80 26.45
#